data_AF-A0A1H0Z2W6-F1
#
_entry.id   AF-A0A1H0Z2W6-F1
#
_cell.length_a   1.000
_cell.length_b   1.000
_cell.length_c   1.000
_cell.angle_alpha   90.00
_cell.angle_beta   90.00
_cell.angle_gamma   90.00
#
_symmetry.space_group_name_H-M   'P 1'
#
loop_
_entity.id
_entity.type
_entity.pdbx_description
1 polymer ?
#
loop_
_entity_poly.entity_id
_entity_poly.type
_entity_poly.pdbx_seq_one_letter_code
_entity_poly.pdbx_strand_id
1 'polypeptide(L)'
;MKRVWGSLLAVAIGFAVALRLGDSARWNPWPEKSYHGCYEIDACNVPWWLIAVFVLWLVGPPVIYGCVAYVGIGRKWSAMRWLVTGSTLLLGTITFYISWYAYRAFI
;
A
#
# COMPACT_ATOMS: atom_id res chain seq x y z
N MET A 1 -15.30 5.89 25.12
CA MET A 1 -14.60 4.61 25.39
C MET A 1 -14.90 3.52 24.36
N LYS A 2 -16.16 3.18 24.05
CA LYS A 2 -16.51 2.13 23.05
C LYS A 2 -15.88 2.31 21.66
N ARG A 3 -15.66 3.55 21.20
CA ARG A 3 -15.07 3.87 19.90
C ARG A 3 -13.57 3.57 19.81
N VAL A 4 -12.84 3.75 20.92
CA VAL A 4 -11.38 3.50 21.00
C VAL A 4 -11.11 1.99 20.98
N TRP A 5 -11.98 1.22 21.62
CA TRP A 5 -11.90 -0.25 21.63
C TRP A 5 -12.11 -0.86 20.24
N GLY A 6 -13.06 -0.31 19.47
CA GLY A 6 -13.28 -0.72 18.08
C GLY A 6 -12.07 -0.42 17.18
N SER A 7 -11.42 0.73 17.36
CA SER A 7 -10.20 1.07 16.62
C SER A 7 -9.01 0.18 17.00
N LEU A 8 -8.82 -0.11 18.29
CA LEU A 8 -7.78 -1.02 18.75
C LEU A 8 -7.98 -2.46 18.23
N LEU A 9 -9.22 -2.95 18.23
CA LEU A 9 -9.56 -4.24 17.65
C LEU A 9 -9.30 -4.29 16.15
N ALA A 10 -9.68 -3.25 15.41
CA ALA A 10 -9.42 -3.19 13.97
C ALA A 10 -7.91 -3.19 13.65
N VAL A 11 -7.11 -2.47 14.45
CA VAL A 11 -5.65 -2.47 14.32
C VAL A 11 -5.06 -3.84 14.67
N ALA A 12 -5.52 -4.47 15.76
CA ALA A 12 -5.06 -5.79 16.16
C ALA A 12 -5.39 -6.87 15.11
N ILE A 13 -6.59 -6.81 14.52
CA ILE A 13 -7.00 -7.70 13.44
C ILE A 13 -6.15 -7.45 12.19
N GLY A 14 -5.97 -6.20 11.79
CA GLY A 14 -5.11 -5.84 10.66
C GLY A 14 -3.67 -6.32 10.85
N PHE A 15 -3.12 -6.18 12.07
CA PHE A 15 -1.79 -6.64 12.41
C PHE A 15 -1.67 -8.17 12.38
N ALA A 16 -2.66 -8.89 12.93
CA ALA A 16 -2.70 -10.35 12.88
C ALA A 16 -2.80 -10.87 11.43
N VAL A 17 -3.60 -10.23 10.58
CA VAL A 17 -3.68 -10.55 9.15
C VAL A 17 -2.34 -10.27 8.46
N ALA A 18 -1.68 -9.15 8.76
CA ALA A 18 -0.38 -8.82 8.20
C ALA A 18 0.71 -9.84 8.58
N LEU A 19 0.72 -10.30 9.84
CA LEU A 19 1.63 -11.37 10.28
C LEU A 19 1.37 -12.69 9.55
N ARG A 20 0.10 -13.07 9.40
CA ARG A 20 -0.27 -14.30 8.68
C ARG A 20 0.07 -14.23 7.19
N LEU A 21 -0.04 -13.05 6.58
CA LEU A 21 0.39 -12.80 5.20
C LEU A 21 1.92 -12.80 5.07
N GLY A 22 2.65 -12.29 6.06
CA GLY A 22 4.11 -12.38 6.11
C GLY A 22 4.60 -13.82 6.23
N ASP A 23 3.94 -14.62 7.07
CA ASP A 23 4.25 -16.05 7.21
C ASP A 23 3.92 -16.83 5.93
N SER A 24 2.82 -16.52 5.22
CA SER A 24 2.51 -17.18 3.94
C SER A 24 3.39 -16.71 2.79
N ALA A 25 3.88 -15.46 2.81
CA ALA A 25 4.89 -14.98 1.87
C ALA A 25 6.23 -15.71 2.01
N ARG A 26 6.53 -16.28 3.20
CA ARG A 26 7.73 -17.09 3.46
C ARG A 26 7.72 -18.44 2.74
N TRP A 27 6.55 -18.95 2.35
CA TRP A 27 6.39 -20.24 1.67
C TRP A 27 6.44 -20.15 0.15
N ASN A 28 6.42 -18.93 -0.41
CA ASN A 28 6.64 -18.73 -1.82
C ASN A 28 8.12 -18.37 -1.99
N PRO A 29 8.98 -19.28 -2.49
CA PRO A 29 10.31 -18.91 -2.92
C PRO A 29 10.14 -18.01 -4.14
N TRP A 30 9.96 -16.71 -3.90
CA TRP A 30 10.24 -15.70 -4.90
C TRP A 30 11.64 -16.00 -5.43
N PRO A 31 11.85 -16.01 -6.75
CA PRO A 31 13.10 -16.48 -7.32
C PRO A 31 14.26 -15.74 -6.65
N GLU A 32 15.10 -16.52 -5.98
CA GLU A 32 16.38 -16.14 -5.37
C GLU A 32 17.42 -15.79 -6.46
N LYS A 33 16.96 -15.27 -7.60
CA LYS A 33 17.83 -14.60 -8.53
C LYS A 33 17.91 -13.17 -8.07
N SER A 34 19.03 -12.85 -7.44
CA SER A 34 19.57 -11.50 -7.42
C SER A 34 19.46 -10.96 -8.85
N TYR A 35 18.43 -10.15 -9.12
CA TYR A 35 18.39 -9.36 -10.34
C TYR A 35 19.63 -8.48 -10.27
N HIS A 36 20.66 -8.85 -11.03
CA HIS A 36 21.89 -8.11 -11.17
C HIS A 36 21.58 -6.79 -11.89
N GLY A 37 21.09 -5.81 -11.11
CA GLY A 37 20.78 -4.48 -11.59
C GLY A 37 20.83 -3.54 -10.40
N CYS A 38 21.95 -2.83 -10.27
CA CYS A 38 22.11 -1.58 -9.54
C CYS A 38 21.20 -1.39 -8.31
N TYR A 39 21.42 -2.19 -7.27
CA TYR A 39 20.66 -2.11 -6.02
C TYR A 39 21.20 -1.04 -5.05
N GLU A 40 22.37 -0.47 -5.35
CA GLU A 40 22.99 0.60 -4.57
C GLU A 40 22.63 1.95 -5.21
N ILE A 41 21.91 2.77 -4.44
CA ILE A 41 21.44 4.12 -4.85
C ILE A 41 22.63 5.03 -5.20
N ASP A 42 23.81 4.75 -4.62
CA ASP A 42 25.04 5.49 -4.87
C ASP A 42 25.80 5.05 -6.14
N ALA A 43 25.55 3.84 -6.64
CA ALA A 43 26.31 3.26 -7.76
C ALA A 43 25.64 3.44 -9.13
N CYS A 44 24.35 3.78 -9.15
CA CYS A 44 23.60 3.92 -10.39
C CYS A 44 22.94 5.30 -10.49
N ASN A 45 23.02 5.89 -11.67
CA ASN A 45 22.34 7.15 -11.98
C ASN A 45 20.82 6.90 -12.03
N VAL A 46 20.17 6.86 -10.86
CA VAL A 46 18.72 6.71 -10.75
C VAL A 46 18.10 8.06 -11.10
N PRO A 47 17.27 8.13 -12.16
CA PRO A 47 16.56 9.36 -12.47
C PRO A 47 15.78 9.90 -11.26
N TRP A 48 15.88 11.19 -10.99
CA TRP A 48 15.21 11.84 -9.86
C TRP A 48 13.68 11.60 -9.82
N TRP A 49 13.06 11.37 -10.98
CA TRP A 49 11.64 11.06 -11.08
C TRP A 49 11.26 9.71 -10.47
N LEU A 50 12.16 8.72 -10.42
CA LEU A 50 11.91 7.44 -9.74
C LEU A 50 11.82 7.61 -8.22
N ILE A 51 12.63 8.52 -7.65
CA ILE A 51 12.55 8.87 -6.23
C ILE A 51 11.19 9.52 -5.94
N ALA A 52 10.74 10.43 -6.82
CA ALA A 52 9.43 11.04 -6.70
C ALA A 52 8.30 10.00 -6.76
N VAL A 53 8.39 9.01 -7.66
CA VAL A 53 7.44 7.89 -7.73
C VAL A 53 7.44 7.07 -6.45
N PHE A 54 8.61 6.79 -5.86
CA PHE A 54 8.73 6.07 -4.59
C PHE A 54 8.10 6.83 -3.41
N VAL A 55 8.33 8.15 -3.34
CA VAL A 55 7.73 9.02 -2.32
C VAL A 55 6.21 9.07 -2.50
N LEU A 56 5.73 9.22 -3.74
CA LEU A 56 4.30 9.20 -4.05
C LEU A 56 3.67 7.85 -3.73
N TRP A 57 4.40 6.75 -3.94
CA TRP A 57 3.98 5.41 -3.58
C TRP A 57 3.82 5.24 -2.06
N LEU A 58 4.76 5.76 -1.27
CA LEU A 58 4.76 5.64 0.18
C LEU A 58 3.71 6.57 0.84
N VAL A 59 3.62 7.81 0.36
CA VAL A 59 2.85 8.89 1.02
C VAL A 59 1.49 9.12 0.34
N GLY A 60 1.35 8.80 -0.94
CA GLY A 60 0.13 9.01 -1.71
C GLY A 60 -1.09 8.30 -1.14
N PRO A 61 -1.05 6.97 -0.90
CA PRO A 61 -2.17 6.25 -0.31
C PRO A 61 -2.62 6.87 1.02
N PRO A 62 -1.79 7.00 2.07
CA PRO A 62 -2.26 7.52 3.35
C PRO A 62 -2.81 8.95 3.26
N VAL A 63 -2.26 9.81 2.40
CA VAL A 63 -2.80 11.16 2.16
C VAL A 63 -4.20 11.08 1.53
N ILE A 64 -4.37 10.28 0.49
CA ILE A 64 -5.67 10.15 -0.20
C ILE A 64 -6.72 9.53 0.73
N TYR A 65 -6.39 8.45 1.43
CA TYR A 65 -7.31 7.84 2.41
C TYR A 65 -7.65 8.82 3.53
N GLY A 66 -6.69 9.60 4.02
CA GLY A 66 -6.90 10.62 5.04
C GLY A 66 -7.85 11.74 4.57
N CYS A 67 -7.63 12.28 3.37
CA CYS A 67 -8.49 13.31 2.78
C CYS A 67 -9.92 12.80 2.55
N VAL A 68 -10.07 11.60 1.97
CA VAL A 68 -11.38 10.98 1.77
C VAL A 68 -12.07 10.72 3.10
N ALA A 69 -11.32 10.26 4.11
CA ALA A 69 -11.87 10.02 5.43
C ALA A 69 -12.36 11.32 6.09
N TYR A 70 -11.57 12.39 6.01
CA TYR A 70 -11.92 13.71 6.53
C TYR A 70 -13.21 14.25 5.90
N VAL A 71 -13.31 14.20 4.57
CA VAL A 71 -14.51 14.64 3.83
C VAL A 71 -15.70 13.73 4.11
N GLY A 72 -15.51 12.41 4.11
CA GLY A 72 -16.56 11.43 4.31
C GLY A 72 -17.18 11.48 5.71
N ILE A 73 -16.36 11.74 6.73
CA ILE A 73 -16.81 11.99 8.10
C ILE A 73 -17.59 13.31 8.19
N GLY A 74 -17.07 14.38 7.60
CA GLY A 74 -17.74 15.69 7.59
C GLY A 74 -19.08 15.70 6.85
N ARG A 75 -19.22 14.88 5.81
CA ARG A 75 -20.43 14.76 4.98
C ARG A 75 -21.36 13.59 5.37
N LYS A 76 -21.05 12.86 6.46
CA LYS A 76 -21.81 11.68 6.93
C LYS A 76 -22.14 10.69 5.80
N TRP A 77 -21.12 10.24 5.07
CA TRP A 77 -21.33 9.33 3.95
C TRP A 77 -22.03 8.03 4.34
N SER A 78 -22.90 7.54 3.45
CA SER A 78 -23.56 6.24 3.60
C SER A 78 -22.53 5.11 3.52
N ALA A 79 -22.83 3.97 4.16
CA ALA A 79 -21.97 2.79 4.14
C ALA A 79 -21.65 2.32 2.69
N MET A 80 -22.61 2.46 1.78
CA MET A 80 -22.42 2.18 0.35
C MET A 80 -21.33 3.06 -0.28
N ARG A 81 -21.32 4.37 0.03
CA ARG A 81 -20.28 5.28 -0.47
C ARG A 81 -18.91 4.95 0.09
N TRP A 82 -18.83 4.60 1.38
CA TRP A 82 -17.57 4.12 1.97
C TRP A 82 -17.04 2.86 1.30
N LEU A 83 -17.91 1.88 1.03
CA LEU A 83 -17.52 0.64 0.38
C LEU A 83 -17.06 0.87 -1.06
N VAL A 84 -17.78 1.70 -1.83
CA VAL A 84 -17.40 2.02 -3.21
C VAL A 84 -16.07 2.77 -3.24
N THR A 85 -15.94 3.87 -2.50
CA THR A 85 -14.72 4.68 -2.50
C THR A 85 -13.53 3.91 -1.93
N GLY A 86 -13.73 3.15 -0.86
CA GLY A 86 -12.69 2.29 -0.28
C GLY A 86 -12.22 1.21 -1.26
N SER A 87 -13.15 0.52 -1.93
CA SER A 87 -12.82 -0.50 -2.94
C SER A 87 -12.07 0.10 -4.13
N THR A 88 -12.49 1.27 -4.62
CA THR A 88 -11.79 1.95 -5.73
C THR A 88 -10.37 2.37 -5.34
N LEU A 89 -10.18 2.93 -4.14
CA LEU A 89 -8.86 3.30 -3.65
C LEU A 89 -7.96 2.08 -3.44
N LEU A 90 -8.51 0.98 -2.91
CA LEU A 90 -7.79 -0.28 -2.73
C LEU A 90 -7.34 -0.84 -4.08
N LEU A 91 -8.24 -0.91 -5.05
CA LEU A 91 -7.91 -1.36 -6.41
C LEU A 91 -6.82 -0.49 -7.04
N GLY A 92 -6.94 0.84 -6.96
CA GLY A 92 -5.91 1.75 -7.47
C GLY A 92 -4.56 1.54 -6.79
N THR A 93 -4.54 1.34 -5.48
CA THR A 93 -3.31 1.08 -4.71
C THR A 93 -2.69 -0.26 -5.12
N ILE A 94 -3.50 -1.31 -5.29
CA ILE A 94 -3.05 -2.63 -5.74
C ILE A 94 -2.49 -2.56 -7.15
N THR A 95 -3.18 -1.92 -8.08
CA THR A 95 -2.71 -1.74 -9.47
C THR A 95 -1.39 -0.99 -9.50
N PHE A 96 -1.26 0.08 -8.71
CA PHE A 96 -0.02 0.84 -8.62
C PHE A 96 1.12 0.01 -8.01
N TYR A 97 0.85 -0.77 -6.97
CA TYR A 97 1.83 -1.71 -6.40
C TYR A 97 2.28 -2.76 -7.41
N ILE A 98 1.34 -3.45 -8.05
CA ILE A 98 1.64 -4.49 -9.05
C ILE A 98 2.38 -3.89 -10.25
N SER A 99 2.06 -2.67 -10.67
CA SER A 99 2.76 -2.02 -11.79
C SER A 99 4.26 -1.84 -11.54
N TRP A 100 4.66 -1.58 -10.30
CA TRP A 100 6.08 -1.51 -9.91
C TRP A 100 6.78 -2.86 -10.01
N TYR A 101 6.14 -3.93 -9.51
CA TYR A 101 6.68 -5.29 -9.59
C TYR A 101 6.69 -5.82 -11.03
N ALA A 102 5.65 -5.53 -11.80
CA ALA A 102 5.57 -5.88 -13.22
C ALA A 102 6.66 -5.16 -14.02
N TYR A 103 6.84 -3.85 -13.80
CA TYR A 103 7.92 -3.08 -14.43
C TYR A 103 9.30 -3.71 -14.15
N ARG A 104 9.56 -4.13 -12.90
CA ARG A 104 10.79 -4.84 -12.51
C ARG A 104 10.89 -6.29 -13.01
N ALA A 105 9.79 -6.92 -13.42
CA ALA A 105 9.81 -8.29 -13.92
C ALA A 105 10.10 -8.36 -15.43
N PHE A 106 9.79 -7.29 -16.17
CA PHE A 106 9.93 -7.21 -17.63
C PHE A 106 11.13 -6.35 -18.11
N ILE A 107 11.86 -5.71 -17.19
CA ILE A 107 13.10 -4.95 -17.43
C ILE A 107 14.16 -5.48 -16.47
#